data_AF-A0A3C1RB96-F1
#
_entry.id   AF-A0A3C1RB96-F1
#
_cell.length_a   1.000
_cell.length_b   1.000
_cell.length_c   1.000
_cell.angle_alpha   90.00
_cell.angle_beta   90.00
_cell.angle_gamma   90.00
#
_symmetry.space_group_name_H-M   'P 1'
#
loop_
_entity.id
_entity.type
_entity.pdbx_description
1 polymer ?
#
loop_
_entity_poly.entity_id
_entity_poly.type
_entity_poly.pdbx_seq_one_letter_code
_entity_poly.pdbx_strand_id
1 'polypeptide(L)'
;MVKEDIYIAMLRFGKQRLETGFRIEELSEYMNKNGFERMSPNSTIFHHYFYQIFFSKENYTDYPPPHSSWFYLKPGCYIQLLEHDNMIEARKEAREARRFAIVAILLTLVSLIINFFI
;
A
#
# COMPACT_ATOMS: atom_id res chain seq x y z
N MET A 1 -1.74 -11.40 10.37
CA MET A 1 -1.90 -10.72 9.07
C MET A 1 -2.33 -9.30 9.38
N VAL A 2 -1.50 -8.29 9.10
CA VAL A 2 -1.95 -6.89 9.21
C VAL A 2 -3.02 -6.73 8.13
N LYS A 3 -4.27 -6.44 8.51
CA LYS A 3 -5.31 -6.11 7.53
C LYS A 3 -4.79 -4.91 6.75
N GLU A 4 -4.50 -5.12 5.48
CA GLU A 4 -4.08 -4.06 4.59
C GLU A 4 -5.22 -3.04 4.46
N ASP A 5 -4.89 -1.75 4.40
CA ASP A 5 -5.91 -0.72 4.20
C ASP A 5 -6.54 -0.89 2.82
N ILE A 6 -7.85 -0.67 2.70
CA ILE A 6 -8.61 -0.72 1.45
C ILE A 6 -7.94 0.15 0.38
N TYR A 7 -7.48 1.34 0.77
CA TYR A 7 -6.81 2.27 -0.14
C TYR A 7 -5.54 1.67 -0.74
N ILE A 8 -4.67 1.10 0.10
CA ILE A 8 -3.40 0.51 -0.34
C ILE A 8 -3.66 -0.75 -1.18
N ALA A 9 -4.64 -1.57 -0.80
CA ALA A 9 -5.02 -2.75 -1.59
C ALA A 9 -5.49 -2.38 -3.00
N MET A 10 -6.30 -1.32 -3.13
CA MET A 10 -6.69 -0.79 -4.44
C MET A 10 -5.48 -0.27 -5.23
N LEU A 11 -4.57 0.48 -4.60
CA LEU A 11 -3.33 0.94 -5.26
C LEU A 11 -2.49 -0.23 -5.79
N ARG A 12 -2.34 -1.30 -5.00
CA ARG A 12 -1.58 -2.49 -5.41
C ARG A 12 -2.22 -3.22 -6.57
N PHE A 13 -3.56 -3.33 -6.58
CA PHE A 13 -4.27 -3.86 -7.74
C PHE A 13 -4.03 -3.01 -9.00
N GLY A 14 -4.15 -1.69 -8.87
CA GLY A 14 -3.83 -0.74 -9.94
C GLY A 14 -2.42 -0.92 -10.49
N LYS A 15 -1.43 -1.10 -9.60
CA LYS A 15 -0.03 -1.35 -9.97
C LYS A 15 0.13 -2.64 -10.78
N GLN A 16 -0.58 -3.71 -10.44
CA GLN A 16 -0.54 -4.97 -11.19
C GLN A 16 -1.15 -4.87 -12.59
N ARG A 17 -2.00 -3.86 -12.83
CA ARG A 17 -2.74 -3.64 -14.08
C ARG A 17 -2.30 -2.38 -14.81
N LEU A 18 -1.11 -1.86 -14.54
CA LEU A 18 -0.61 -0.60 -15.12
C LEU A 18 -0.65 -0.58 -16.65
N GLU A 19 -0.27 -1.69 -17.29
CA GLU A 19 -0.17 -1.78 -18.74
C GLU A 19 -1.50 -2.11 -19.42
N THR A 20 -2.29 -2.98 -18.80
CA THR A 20 -3.50 -3.53 -19.42
C THR A 20 -4.77 -2.77 -19.05
N GLY A 21 -4.73 -1.98 -17.98
CA GLY A 21 -5.93 -1.46 -17.33
C GLY A 21 -6.79 -2.58 -16.75
N PHE A 22 -7.98 -2.20 -16.26
CA PHE A 22 -8.97 -3.11 -15.70
C PHE A 22 -10.38 -2.54 -15.75
N ARG A 23 -11.39 -3.40 -15.58
CA ARG A 23 -12.80 -3.00 -15.38
C ARG A 23 -13.18 -2.96 -13.89
N ILE A 24 -14.17 -2.14 -13.54
CA ILE A 24 -14.58 -1.93 -12.14
C ILE A 24 -15.00 -3.23 -11.44
N GLU A 25 -15.58 -4.17 -12.18
CA GLU A 25 -15.94 -5.50 -11.68
C GLU A 25 -14.72 -6.32 -11.28
N GLU A 26 -13.62 -6.25 -12.05
CA GLU A 26 -12.37 -6.95 -11.74
C GLU A 26 -11.75 -6.47 -10.43
N LEU A 27 -11.81 -5.16 -10.18
CA LEU A 27 -11.34 -4.59 -8.91
C LEU A 27 -12.23 -5.06 -7.76
N SER A 28 -13.55 -5.00 -7.92
CA SER A 28 -14.49 -5.50 -6.92
C SER A 28 -14.24 -6.98 -6.59
N GLU A 29 -14.06 -7.82 -7.60
CA GLU A 29 -13.74 -9.24 -7.42
C GLU A 29 -12.42 -9.43 -6.67
N TYR A 30 -11.38 -8.70 -7.06
CA TYR A 30 -10.08 -8.73 -6.37
C TYR A 30 -10.21 -8.35 -4.90
N MET A 31 -10.94 -7.28 -4.57
CA MET A 31 -11.11 -6.82 -3.20
C MET A 31 -11.82 -7.88 -2.35
N ASN A 32 -12.91 -8.46 -2.86
CA ASN A 32 -13.64 -9.51 -2.15
C ASN A 32 -12.77 -10.77 -1.94
N LYS A 33 -11.98 -11.17 -2.96
CA LYS A 33 -11.06 -12.32 -2.86
C LYS A 33 -9.96 -12.12 -1.80
N ASN A 34 -9.55 -10.89 -1.56
CA ASN A 34 -8.53 -10.55 -0.56
C ASN A 34 -9.10 -10.25 0.84
N GLY A 35 -10.37 -10.63 1.09
CA GLY A 35 -10.99 -10.52 2.41
C GLY A 35 -11.59 -9.15 2.73
N PHE A 36 -11.72 -8.26 1.73
CA PHE A 36 -12.49 -7.02 1.85
C PHE A 36 -13.96 -7.30 1.50
N GLU A 37 -14.63 -8.02 2.39
CA GLU A 37 -16.03 -8.43 2.20
C GLU A 37 -16.96 -7.24 1.94
N ARG A 38 -17.91 -7.42 1.02
CA ARG A 38 -18.94 -6.43 0.64
C ARG A 38 -18.41 -5.19 -0.06
N MET A 39 -17.21 -5.28 -0.67
CA MET A 39 -16.77 -4.29 -1.64
C MET A 39 -17.53 -4.49 -2.96
N SER A 40 -18.77 -4.02 -2.98
CA SER A 40 -19.58 -3.91 -4.19
C SER A 40 -19.17 -2.66 -4.96
N PRO A 41 -19.22 -2.67 -6.31
CA PRO A 41 -19.07 -1.46 -7.10
C PRO A 41 -20.03 -0.35 -6.65
N ASN A 42 -21.22 -0.71 -6.13
CA ASN A 42 -22.24 0.24 -5.68
C ASN A 42 -22.00 0.81 -4.27
N SER A 43 -20.92 0.44 -3.59
CA SER A 43 -20.61 0.92 -2.25
C SER A 43 -20.05 2.35 -2.30
N THR A 44 -20.57 3.24 -1.44
CA THR A 44 -20.07 4.62 -1.32
C THR A 44 -18.58 4.66 -0.98
N ILE A 45 -18.12 3.77 -0.09
CA ILE A 45 -16.72 3.69 0.32
C ILE A 45 -15.85 3.22 -0.85
N PHE A 46 -16.32 2.20 -1.58
CA PHE A 46 -15.62 1.70 -2.76
C PHE A 46 -15.45 2.82 -3.79
N HIS A 47 -16.54 3.50 -4.14
CA HIS A 47 -16.52 4.62 -5.08
C HIS A 47 -15.60 5.75 -4.61
N HIS A 48 -15.65 6.13 -3.33
CA HIS A 48 -14.81 7.20 -2.78
C HIS A 48 -13.32 6.97 -3.09
N TYR A 49 -12.81 5.79 -2.76
CA TYR A 49 -11.41 5.44 -3.03
C TYR A 49 -11.15 5.19 -4.51
N PHE A 50 -12.07 4.51 -5.20
CA PHE A 50 -11.96 4.25 -6.63
C PHE A 50 -11.76 5.55 -7.44
N TYR A 51 -12.58 6.57 -7.19
CA TYR A 51 -12.49 7.84 -7.92
C TYR A 51 -11.20 8.60 -7.59
N GLN A 52 -10.75 8.54 -6.34
CA GLN A 52 -9.48 9.14 -5.96
C GLN A 52 -8.31 8.47 -6.68
N ILE A 53 -8.31 7.14 -6.78
CA ILE A 53 -7.17 6.37 -7.29
C ILE A 53 -7.14 6.28 -8.83
N PHE A 54 -8.29 6.08 -9.47
CA PHE A 54 -8.36 5.65 -10.87
C PHE A 54 -9.05 6.63 -11.81
N PHE A 55 -9.81 7.60 -11.30
CA PHE A 55 -10.64 8.47 -12.14
C PHE A 55 -10.10 9.89 -12.25
N SER A 56 -9.67 10.33 -13.43
CA SER A 56 -9.37 11.74 -13.70
C SER A 56 -10.61 12.46 -14.24
N LYS A 57 -11.01 13.57 -13.62
CA LYS A 57 -12.10 14.44 -14.11
C LYS A 57 -11.87 14.96 -15.53
N GLU A 58 -10.61 15.01 -15.96
CA GLU A 58 -10.23 15.51 -17.29
C GLU A 58 -10.64 14.56 -18.42
N ASN A 59 -10.89 13.27 -18.12
CA ASN A 59 -11.12 12.24 -19.14
C ASN A 59 -12.59 11.81 -19.28
N TYR A 60 -13.50 12.29 -18.44
CA TYR A 60 -14.89 11.83 -18.43
C TYR A 60 -15.86 12.97 -18.19
N THR A 61 -16.71 13.23 -19.19
CA THR A 61 -17.83 14.17 -19.13
C THR A 61 -19.04 13.60 -18.39
N ASP A 62 -19.17 12.28 -18.33
CA ASP A 62 -20.30 11.59 -17.71
C ASP A 62 -19.90 10.99 -16.36
N TYR A 63 -20.67 11.33 -15.32
CA TYR A 63 -20.49 10.81 -13.97
C TYR A 63 -21.79 10.13 -13.50
N PRO A 64 -21.75 8.85 -13.05
CA PRO A 64 -20.60 7.95 -12.99
C PRO A 64 -20.18 7.41 -14.38
N PRO A 65 -18.89 7.07 -14.58
CA PRO A 65 -18.44 6.42 -15.81
C PRO A 65 -19.15 5.07 -16.01
N PRO A 66 -19.42 4.65 -17.26
CA PRO A 66 -20.03 3.36 -17.53
C PRO A 66 -19.21 2.21 -16.94
N HIS A 67 -19.87 1.18 -16.43
CA HIS A 67 -19.25 -0.05 -15.91
C HIS A 67 -18.32 -0.75 -16.93
N SER A 68 -18.59 -0.59 -18.22
CA SER A 68 -17.77 -1.13 -19.31
C SER A 68 -16.46 -0.36 -19.56
N SER A 69 -16.21 0.74 -18.85
CA SER A 69 -15.03 1.58 -19.05
C SER A 69 -13.78 0.90 -18.52
N TRP A 70 -12.66 1.19 -19.18
CA TRP A 70 -11.33 0.78 -18.73
C TRP A 70 -10.73 1.86 -17.85
N PHE A 71 -10.18 1.43 -16.73
CA PHE A 71 -9.55 2.29 -15.74
C PHE A 71 -8.08 1.96 -15.57
N TYR A 72 -7.31 2.99 -15.27
CA TYR A 72 -5.87 2.91 -15.08
C TYR A 72 -5.49 3.60 -13.78
N LEU A 73 -4.43 3.13 -13.14
CA LEU A 73 -3.87 3.78 -11.96
C LEU A 73 -3.33 5.16 -12.35
N LYS A 74 -3.74 6.21 -11.62
CA LYS A 74 -3.16 7.54 -11.81
C LYS A 74 -1.66 7.53 -11.49
N PRO A 75 -0.81 8.21 -12.28
CA PRO A 75 0.62 8.30 -12.01
C PRO A 75 0.94 8.81 -10.59
N GLY A 76 0.20 9.82 -10.11
CA GLY A 76 0.38 10.34 -8.74
C GLY A 76 0.08 9.31 -7.66
N CYS A 77 -0.93 8.47 -7.86
CA CYS A 77 -1.28 7.38 -6.93
C CYS A 77 -0.24 6.25 -6.95
N TYR A 78 0.36 5.97 -8.10
CA TYR A 78 1.50 5.05 -8.18
C TYR A 78 2.71 5.55 -7.38
N ILE A 79 3.04 6.85 -7.47
CA ILE A 79 4.13 7.45 -6.69
C ILE A 79 3.83 7.35 -5.19
N GLN A 80 2.60 7.66 -4.76
CA GLN A 80 2.20 7.52 -3.36
C GLN A 80 2.37 6.09 -2.83
N LEU A 81 2.08 5.07 -3.65
CA LEU A 81 2.31 3.68 -3.28
C LEU A 81 3.80 3.38 -3.08
N LEU A 82 4.66 3.90 -3.97
CA LEU A 82 6.12 3.76 -3.84
C LEU A 82 6.64 4.42 -2.57
N GLU A 83 6.18 5.65 -2.26
CA GLU A 83 6.56 6.35 -1.03
C GLU A 83 6.13 5.57 0.21
N HIS A 84 4.91 5.03 0.21
CA HIS A 84 4.41 4.20 1.29
C HIS A 84 5.26 2.94 1.51
N ASP A 85 5.57 2.19 0.44
CA ASP A 85 6.40 0.98 0.51
C ASP A 85 7.82 1.31 1.00
N ASN A 86 8.42 2.40 0.50
CA ASN A 86 9.74 2.88 0.95
C ASN A 86 9.74 3.27 2.44
N MET A 87 8.68 3.92 2.93
CA MET A 87 8.56 4.26 4.36
C MET A 87 8.41 3.00 5.23
N ILE A 88 7.72 1.97 4.75
CA ILE A 88 7.63 0.68 5.47
C ILE A 88 9.00 0.03 5.55
N GLU A 89 9.76 0.01 4.46
CA GLU A 89 11.10 -0.54 4.40
C GLU A 89 12.05 0.22 5.33
N ALA A 90 12.09 1.56 5.23
CA ALA A 90 12.90 2.40 6.11
C ALA A 90 12.57 2.18 7.60
N ARG A 91 11.29 1.97 7.95
CA ARG A 91 10.90 1.63 9.34
C ARG A 91 11.41 0.27 9.76
N LYS A 92 11.48 -0.71 8.86
CA LYS A 92 12.03 -2.04 9.15
C LYS A 92 13.53 -1.94 9.37
N GLU A 93 14.25 -1.26 8.48
CA GLU A 93 15.69 -1.01 8.61
C GLU A 93 16.03 -0.27 9.90
N ALA A 94 15.28 0.78 10.24
CA ALA A 94 15.46 1.51 11.49
C ALA A 94 15.30 0.61 12.74
N ARG A 95 14.36 -0.35 12.72
CA ARG A 95 14.20 -1.33 13.81
C ARG A 95 15.38 -2.27 13.89
N GLU A 96 15.91 -2.71 12.76
CA GLU A 96 17.09 -3.59 12.71
C GLU A 96 18.34 -2.85 13.19
N ALA A 97 18.56 -1.61 12.72
CA ALA A 97 19.63 -0.74 13.21
C ALA A 97 19.55 -0.52 14.73
N ARG A 98 18.35 -0.30 15.27
CA ARG A 98 18.13 -0.19 16.72
C ARG A 98 18.51 -1.48 17.46
N ARG A 99 18.21 -2.66 16.91
CA ARG A 99 18.63 -3.94 17.50
C ARG A 99 20.14 -4.09 17.52
N PHE A 100 20.81 -3.74 16.42
CA PHE A 100 22.29 -3.77 16.36
C PHE A 100 22.92 -2.83 17.38
N ALA A 101 22.38 -1.61 17.53
CA ALA A 101 22.86 -0.66 18.52
C ALA A 101 22.74 -1.21 19.96
N ILE A 102 21.62 -1.87 20.30
CA ILE A 102 21.42 -2.49 21.62
C ILE A 102 22.46 -3.60 21.86
N VAL A 103 22.68 -4.47 20.87
CA VAL A 103 23.67 -5.55 20.97
C VAL A 103 25.08 -4.99 21.14
N ALA A 104 25.43 -3.95 20.38
CA ALA A 104 26.73 -3.30 20.50
C ALA A 104 26.94 -2.69 21.91
N ILE A 105 25.94 -2.02 22.47
CA ILE A 105 26.00 -1.47 23.84
C ILE A 105 26.25 -2.59 24.86
N LEU A 106 25.53 -3.72 24.75
CA LEU A 106 25.72 -4.86 25.66
C LEU A 106 27.13 -5.45 25.55
N LEU A 107 27.67 -5.62 24.34
CA LEU A 107 29.03 -6.11 24.13
C LEU A 107 30.08 -5.16 24.72
N THR A 108 29.90 -3.85 24.57
CA THR A 108 30.77 -2.84 25.19
C THR A 108 30.75 -2.94 26.71
N LEU A 109 29.56 -3.08 27.33
CA LEU A 109 29.44 -3.24 28.78
C LEU A 109 30.14 -4.51 29.28
N VAL A 110 29.97 -5.64 28.58
CA VAL A 110 30.65 -6.90 28.92
C VAL A 110 32.17 -6.76 28.79
N SER A 111 32.66 -6.15 27.71
CA SER A 111 34.09 -5.92 27.52
C SER A 111 34.68 -5.03 28.61
N LEU A 112 33.95 -3.99 29.02
CA LEU A 112 34.38 -3.06 30.07
C LEU A 112 34.41 -3.74 31.44
N ILE A 113 33.45 -4.61 31.74
CA ILE A 113 33.44 -5.43 32.96
C ILE A 113 34.63 -6.39 32.96
N ILE A 114 34.86 -7.12 31.87
CA ILE A 114 35.99 -8.06 31.76
C ILE A 114 37.33 -7.34 31.98
N ASN A 115 37.54 -6.19 31.34
CA ASN A 115 38.75 -5.38 31.52
C ASN A 115 38.90 -4.79 32.94
N PHE A 116 37.82 -4.69 33.72
CA PHE A 116 37.90 -4.20 35.09
C PHE A 116 38.29 -5.30 36.09
N PHE A 117 38.02 -6.57 35.76
CA PHE A 117 38.31 -7.72 36.61
C PHE A 117 39.59 -8.48 36.24
N ILE A 118 40.24 -8.14 35.12
CA ILE A 118 41.57 -8.60 34.69
C ILE A 118 42.60 -7.55 35.06
#